data_AF-A0A222EPC7-F1
#
_entry.id   AF-A0A222EPC7-F1
#
_cell.length_a   1.000
_cell.length_b   1.000
_cell.length_c   1.000
_cell.angle_alpha   90.00
_cell.angle_beta   90.00
_cell.angle_gamma   90.00
#
_symmetry.space_group_name_H-M   'P 1'
#
loop_
_entity.id
_entity.type
_entity.pdbx_description
1 polymer ?
#
loop_
_entity_poly.entity_id
_entity_poly.type
_entity_poly.pdbx_seq_one_letter_code
_entity_poly.pdbx_strand_id
1 'polypeptide(L)'
;MSTSKARLIIDKSIKRETKFIPEKTFNLTKDKFIKDNPSYGINLLSDVIEVNMDKVIKCIDLNKSIQKVLLFGEVQSGKTNNMIFLTSMLRDKGFNKFILFTGTKNNLNIQNVSRFKESNKDCSFKDFKELNNFFLKSENCQFLYGIKQNISNLLKNFQDLSEVDYEDWKIIIIDDEADEASSEKSKVDRTVNTNIDKLLSYKTKNKLYFSVTATPYANLLSYTDSLTPDYLVPLSSSKSYCGLKEFIDNNSYIELEENLVEGLKNISYNNEKLNNFMKNTITDFLCICFKYSRNFQFLINVDSSKNKIKNLATYFRFIVNLIKIEKDDFFLNHVGGDELKEFKLYLNALKVKYTIEGINYIREDTPEIIIGGNLLSRGITFDNLLYQIMINHASPNNLTSDTLLQRARWFGYREQFIKEMKIFVTKVAKKFYEEIYYLESNIRDMYSKLYEHNSGKKEKIEELFKTMSLKWTS
;
A
#
# COMPACT_ATOMS: atom_id res chain seq x y z
N MET A 1 39.30 33.62 25.29
CA MET A 1 39.06 33.13 23.91
C MET A 1 37.57 32.95 23.72
N SER A 2 36.92 33.92 23.07
CA SER A 2 35.48 33.90 22.77
C SER A 2 35.22 33.07 21.51
N THR A 3 34.40 32.03 21.62
CA THR A 3 33.86 31.32 20.46
C THR A 3 32.65 32.08 19.93
N SER A 4 32.85 32.82 18.83
CA SER A 4 31.78 33.51 18.12
C SER A 4 30.82 32.47 17.51
N LYS A 5 29.58 32.41 18.01
CA LYS A 5 28.47 31.83 17.25
C LYS A 5 28.28 32.69 16.00
N ALA A 6 28.57 32.13 14.82
CA ALA A 6 28.27 32.77 13.55
C ALA A 6 26.74 32.97 13.46
N ARG A 7 26.29 34.21 13.66
CA ARG A 7 24.91 34.61 13.33
C ARG A 7 24.79 34.65 11.82
N LEU A 8 23.79 33.95 11.30
CA LEU A 8 23.42 33.97 9.90
C LEU A 8 22.84 35.36 9.60
N ILE A 9 23.62 36.22 8.95
CA ILE A 9 23.15 37.52 8.49
C ILE A 9 22.24 37.25 7.28
N ILE A 10 20.93 37.27 7.50
CA ILE A 10 19.93 37.19 6.42
C ILE A 10 19.91 38.56 5.73
N ASP A 11 20.49 38.62 4.55
CA ASP A 11 20.48 39.81 3.70
C ASP A 11 19.05 40.08 3.18
N LYS A 12 18.39 41.10 3.76
CA LYS A 12 17.04 41.54 3.39
C LYS A 12 16.99 42.27 2.04
N SER A 13 18.12 42.46 1.35
CA SER A 13 18.21 43.25 0.11
C SER A 13 18.03 42.44 -1.19
N ILE A 14 17.84 41.12 -1.11
CA ILE A 14 17.65 40.28 -2.30
C ILE A 14 16.26 40.53 -2.89
N LYS A 15 16.22 41.28 -4.00
CA LYS A 15 15.03 41.50 -4.82
C LYS A 15 14.35 40.18 -5.17
N ARG A 16 13.04 40.13 -4.88
CA ARG A 16 12.09 39.07 -5.30
C ARG A 16 11.95 39.06 -6.83
N GLU A 17 12.92 38.47 -7.54
CA GLU A 17 12.81 38.27 -8.98
C GLU A 17 12.85 36.77 -9.30
N THR A 18 11.69 36.13 -9.20
CA THR A 18 11.22 35.02 -10.05
C THR A 18 9.80 34.69 -9.58
N LYS A 19 8.81 35.19 -10.31
CA LYS A 19 7.41 34.81 -10.10
C LYS A 19 7.31 33.35 -10.54
N PHE A 20 7.08 32.42 -9.62
CA PHE A 20 6.76 31.03 -9.96
C PHE A 20 5.58 31.06 -10.93
N ILE A 21 5.82 30.68 -12.19
CA ILE A 21 4.78 30.55 -13.20
C ILE A 21 4.26 29.12 -13.03
N PRO A 22 2.98 28.93 -12.66
CA PRO A 22 2.40 27.60 -12.64
C PRO A 22 2.40 27.08 -14.08
N GLU A 23 3.38 26.26 -14.42
CA GLU A 23 3.33 25.45 -15.64
C GLU A 23 2.15 24.49 -15.51
N LYS A 24 1.65 23.96 -16.63
CA LYS A 24 0.57 22.95 -16.65
C LYS A 24 1.11 21.61 -16.14
N THR A 25 1.65 21.56 -14.91
CA THR A 25 2.34 20.41 -14.33
C THR A 25 1.43 19.20 -14.32
N PHE A 26 0.15 19.39 -14.00
CA PHE A 26 -0.83 18.31 -14.02
C PHE A 26 -0.94 17.64 -15.40
N ASN A 27 -1.03 18.42 -16.47
CA ASN A 27 -1.14 17.88 -17.83
C ASN A 27 0.16 17.21 -18.27
N LEU A 28 1.32 17.76 -17.92
CA LEU A 28 2.61 17.12 -18.21
C LEU A 28 2.75 15.76 -17.49
N THR A 29 2.34 15.69 -16.22
CA THR A 29 2.31 14.45 -15.45
C THR A 29 1.31 13.45 -16.05
N LYS A 30 0.14 13.92 -16.52
CA LYS A 30 -0.87 13.13 -17.21
C LYS A 30 -0.32 12.52 -18.50
N ASP A 31 0.25 13.34 -19.38
CA ASP A 31 0.77 12.91 -20.69
C ASP A 31 1.88 11.87 -20.51
N LYS A 32 2.77 12.10 -19.54
CA LYS A 32 3.82 11.14 -19.19
C LYS A 32 3.23 9.83 -18.68
N PHE A 33 2.26 9.87 -17.77
CA PHE A 33 1.65 8.66 -17.23
C PHE A 33 0.98 7.81 -18.31
N ILE A 34 0.26 8.44 -19.25
CA ILE A 34 -0.36 7.76 -20.40
C ILE A 34 0.72 7.08 -21.25
N LYS A 35 1.81 7.80 -21.53
CA LYS A 35 2.92 7.29 -22.33
C LYS A 35 3.62 6.10 -21.67
N ASP A 36 3.88 6.18 -20.37
CA ASP A 36 4.61 5.14 -19.63
C ASP A 36 3.75 3.92 -19.34
N ASN A 37 2.41 4.05 -19.40
CA ASN A 37 1.48 2.96 -19.10
C ASN A 37 0.41 2.82 -20.19
N PRO A 38 0.79 2.47 -21.43
CA PRO A 38 -0.14 2.42 -22.57
C PRO A 38 -1.28 1.40 -22.36
N SER A 39 -1.05 0.32 -21.61
CA SER A 39 -2.04 -0.68 -21.23
C SER A 39 -2.91 -0.29 -20.03
N TYR A 40 -2.46 0.65 -19.19
CA TYR A 40 -3.27 1.29 -18.14
C TYR A 40 -3.86 2.65 -18.61
N GLY A 41 -3.63 3.02 -19.87
CA GLY A 41 -3.81 4.36 -20.43
C GLY A 41 -5.26 4.82 -20.59
N ILE A 42 -5.41 6.16 -20.61
CA ILE A 42 -6.62 7.01 -20.68
C ILE A 42 -7.70 6.64 -19.65
N ASN A 43 -8.27 5.44 -19.70
CA ASN A 43 -9.40 4.99 -18.90
C ASN A 43 -9.15 5.06 -17.38
N LEU A 44 -7.92 4.83 -16.89
CA LEU A 44 -7.60 4.99 -15.46
C LEU A 44 -7.45 6.47 -15.04
N LEU A 45 -6.93 7.31 -15.94
CA LEU A 45 -6.64 8.71 -15.66
C LEU A 45 -7.88 9.60 -15.74
N SER A 46 -8.66 9.45 -16.82
CA SER A 46 -9.89 10.22 -17.04
C SER A 46 -10.98 9.86 -16.03
N ASP A 47 -11.06 8.59 -15.62
CA ASP A 47 -12.23 8.14 -14.86
C ASP A 47 -11.99 8.13 -13.34
N VAL A 48 -10.74 8.01 -12.88
CA VAL A 48 -10.44 7.78 -11.46
C VAL A 48 -9.55 8.86 -10.86
N ILE A 49 -8.40 9.16 -11.47
CA ILE A 49 -7.45 10.11 -10.90
C ILE A 49 -8.04 11.52 -10.92
N GLU A 50 -8.60 11.98 -12.03
CA GLU A 50 -9.26 13.29 -12.10
C GLU A 50 -10.43 13.40 -11.11
N VAL A 51 -11.28 12.38 -11.03
CA VAL A 51 -12.38 12.31 -10.05
C VAL A 51 -11.87 12.40 -8.62
N ASN A 52 -10.79 11.68 -8.29
CA ASN A 52 -10.19 11.72 -6.97
C ASN A 52 -9.59 13.11 -6.67
N MET A 53 -8.88 13.70 -7.63
CA MET A 53 -8.30 15.03 -7.48
C MET A 53 -9.37 16.11 -7.30
N ASP A 54 -10.48 16.02 -8.04
CA ASP A 54 -11.64 16.90 -7.88
C ASP A 54 -12.26 16.79 -6.48
N LYS A 55 -12.42 15.57 -5.95
CA LYS A 55 -12.87 15.36 -4.56
C LYS A 55 -11.93 16.03 -3.56
N VAL A 56 -10.62 15.85 -3.73
CA VAL A 56 -9.60 16.42 -2.83
C VAL A 56 -9.61 17.94 -2.86
N ILE A 57 -9.64 18.57 -4.04
CA ILE A 57 -9.65 20.03 -4.16
C ILE A 57 -10.91 20.65 -3.56
N LYS A 58 -12.07 20.01 -3.70
CA LYS A 58 -13.33 20.50 -3.11
C LYS A 58 -13.29 20.55 -1.58
N CYS A 59 -12.43 19.77 -0.93
CA CYS A 59 -12.26 19.78 0.53
C CYS A 59 -11.24 20.81 1.03
N ILE A 60 -10.44 21.42 0.15
CA ILE A 60 -9.35 22.31 0.53
C ILE A 60 -9.78 23.77 0.41
N ASP A 61 -9.82 24.48 1.54
CA ASP A 61 -10.01 25.93 1.59
C ASP A 61 -8.66 26.66 1.76
N LEU A 62 -8.20 27.37 0.73
CA LEU A 62 -6.90 28.06 0.76
C LEU A 62 -6.83 29.26 1.72
N ASN A 63 -7.90 29.57 2.44
CA ASN A 63 -7.93 30.61 3.48
C ASN A 63 -7.71 30.04 4.90
N LYS A 64 -7.76 28.72 5.08
CA LYS A 64 -7.47 28.09 6.37
C LYS A 64 -5.96 27.90 6.54
N SER A 65 -5.44 28.28 7.72
CA SER A 65 -4.01 28.21 8.04
C SER A 65 -3.44 26.80 8.00
N ILE A 66 -4.20 25.81 8.48
CA ILE A 66 -3.85 24.40 8.49
C ILE A 66 -5.10 23.59 8.14
N GLN A 67 -4.95 22.63 7.23
CA GLN A 67 -5.98 21.62 6.96
C GLN A 67 -5.35 20.23 6.90
N LYS A 68 -6.02 19.28 7.56
CA LYS A 68 -5.64 17.87 7.63
C LYS A 68 -6.65 17.05 6.81
N VAL A 69 -6.18 16.41 5.76
CA VAL A 69 -6.99 15.61 4.84
C VAL A 69 -6.51 14.17 4.87
N LEU A 70 -7.38 13.24 5.20
CA LEU A 70 -7.12 11.80 5.14
C LEU A 70 -7.59 11.24 3.81
N LEU A 71 -6.66 10.79 2.97
CA LEU A 71 -6.92 10.08 1.73
C LEU A 71 -6.97 8.58 2.00
N PHE A 72 -8.17 8.01 1.91
CA PHE A 72 -8.40 6.59 2.16
C PHE A 72 -8.62 5.83 0.85
N GLY A 73 -7.65 4.99 0.46
CA GLY A 73 -7.69 4.24 -0.80
C GLY A 73 -7.30 2.78 -0.62
N GLU A 74 -7.90 1.88 -1.38
CA GLU A 74 -7.75 0.43 -1.20
C GLU A 74 -6.28 -0.03 -1.37
N VAL A 75 -5.95 -1.21 -0.85
CA VAL A 75 -4.59 -1.79 -0.92
C VAL A 75 -4.18 -1.99 -2.38
N GLN A 76 -3.02 -1.50 -2.81
CA GLN A 76 -2.55 -1.58 -4.21
C GLN A 76 -3.45 -0.88 -5.25
N SER A 77 -4.33 0.05 -4.85
CA SER A 77 -5.17 0.84 -5.77
C SER A 77 -4.42 1.90 -6.59
N GLY A 78 -3.14 2.15 -6.32
CA GLY A 78 -2.38 3.23 -6.96
C GLY A 78 -2.36 4.55 -6.17
N LYS A 79 -2.43 4.49 -4.84
CA LYS A 79 -2.30 5.66 -3.94
C LYS A 79 -1.08 6.54 -4.27
N THR A 80 0.07 5.95 -4.55
CA THR A 80 1.28 6.70 -4.94
C THR A 80 1.07 7.57 -6.19
N ASN A 81 0.33 7.08 -7.19
CA ASN A 81 -0.01 7.89 -8.36
C ASN A 81 -0.93 9.04 -7.96
N ASN A 82 -1.95 8.80 -7.14
CA ASN A 82 -2.83 9.86 -6.62
C ASN A 82 -2.02 10.95 -5.91
N MET A 83 -1.00 10.59 -5.11
CA MET A 83 -0.12 11.57 -4.48
C MET A 83 0.72 12.37 -5.48
N ILE A 84 1.28 11.74 -6.52
CA ILE A 84 2.05 12.42 -7.58
C ILE A 84 1.17 13.40 -8.37
N PHE A 85 -0.07 13.01 -8.69
CA PHE A 85 -1.03 13.90 -9.35
C PHE A 85 -1.48 15.04 -8.44
N LEU A 86 -1.68 14.75 -7.15
CA LEU A 86 -2.00 15.76 -6.14
C LEU A 86 -0.89 16.82 -6.04
N THR A 87 0.39 16.40 -5.98
CA THR A 87 1.49 17.36 -5.93
C THR A 87 1.54 18.20 -7.20
N SER A 88 1.38 17.59 -8.38
CA SER A 88 1.34 18.31 -9.66
C SER A 88 0.23 19.37 -9.70
N MET A 89 -0.98 19.02 -9.25
CA MET A 89 -2.11 19.95 -9.20
C MET A 89 -1.93 21.06 -8.16
N LEU A 90 -1.35 20.76 -7.00
CA LEU A 90 -1.07 21.76 -5.96
C LEU A 90 0.06 22.71 -6.40
N ARG A 91 1.04 22.22 -7.17
CA ARG A 91 2.02 23.09 -7.83
C ARG A 91 1.34 24.07 -8.78
N ASP A 92 0.37 23.62 -9.57
CA ASP A 92 -0.41 24.50 -10.46
C ASP A 92 -1.20 25.57 -9.68
N LYS A 93 -1.49 25.33 -8.38
CA LYS A 93 -2.09 26.29 -7.43
C LYS A 93 -1.08 27.14 -6.65
N GLY A 94 0.21 27.07 -7.02
CA GLY A 94 1.28 27.87 -6.45
C GLY A 94 1.89 27.34 -5.16
N PHE A 95 1.66 26.07 -4.80
CA PHE A 95 2.42 25.41 -3.73
C PHE A 95 3.81 25.04 -4.23
N ASN A 96 4.83 25.34 -3.42
CA ASN A 96 6.22 25.25 -3.84
C ASN A 96 7.14 24.53 -2.83
N LYS A 97 6.61 24.11 -1.68
CA LYS A 97 7.34 23.35 -0.67
C LYS A 97 6.57 22.07 -0.35
N PHE A 98 7.21 20.93 -0.58
CA PHE A 98 6.64 19.60 -0.38
C PHE A 98 7.50 18.83 0.62
N ILE A 99 6.86 18.21 1.61
CA ILE A 99 7.49 17.35 2.61
C ILE A 99 6.84 15.97 2.47
N LEU A 100 7.62 14.98 2.02
CA LEU A 100 7.19 13.61 1.79
C LEU A 100 7.71 12.71 2.92
N PHE A 101 6.82 12.30 3.81
CA PHE A 101 7.13 11.23 4.74
C PHE A 101 6.93 9.89 4.04
N THR A 102 8.03 9.18 3.86
CA THR A 102 8.02 7.81 3.33
C THR A 102 7.84 6.83 4.47
N GLY A 103 7.31 5.63 4.20
CA GLY A 103 7.12 4.57 5.20
C GLY A 103 8.39 4.15 5.95
N THR A 104 8.27 3.14 6.81
CA THR A 104 9.36 2.75 7.74
C THR A 104 10.51 1.93 7.13
N LYS A 105 10.41 1.44 5.89
CA LYS A 105 11.40 0.54 5.27
C LYS A 105 12.17 1.16 4.10
N ASN A 106 13.51 1.23 4.23
CA ASN A 106 14.42 1.91 3.28
C ASN A 106 14.23 1.54 1.79
N ASN A 107 13.94 0.28 1.44
CA ASN A 107 13.89 -0.14 0.02
C ASN A 107 12.63 0.34 -0.70
N LEU A 108 11.47 0.33 -0.04
CA LEU A 108 10.20 0.85 -0.57
C LEU A 108 10.26 2.37 -0.75
N ASN A 109 11.00 3.03 0.14
CA ASN A 109 11.15 4.49 0.14
C ASN A 109 11.95 4.99 -1.07
N ILE A 110 13.00 4.27 -1.47
CA ILE A 110 13.79 4.62 -2.66
C ILE A 110 12.93 4.57 -3.92
N GLN A 111 12.08 3.55 -4.05
CA GLN A 111 11.20 3.39 -5.20
C GLN A 111 10.08 4.45 -5.25
N ASN A 112 9.45 4.78 -4.12
CA ASN A 112 8.44 5.84 -4.11
C ASN A 112 9.07 7.19 -4.43
N VAL A 113 10.22 7.52 -3.81
CA VAL A 113 10.92 8.79 -4.06
C VAL A 113 11.40 8.90 -5.51
N SER A 114 11.89 7.81 -6.12
CA SER A 114 12.30 7.84 -7.53
C SER A 114 11.14 8.21 -8.44
N ARG A 115 9.93 7.68 -8.19
CA ARG A 115 8.71 8.02 -8.95
C ARG A 115 8.33 9.50 -8.81
N PHE A 116 8.46 10.07 -7.62
CA PHE A 116 8.25 11.51 -7.41
C PHE A 116 9.29 12.35 -8.15
N LYS A 117 10.59 12.01 -8.04
CA LYS A 117 11.69 12.67 -8.75
C LYS A 117 11.48 12.65 -10.26
N GLU A 118 11.12 11.50 -10.80
CA GLU A 118 10.88 11.32 -12.22
C GLU A 118 9.68 12.13 -12.75
N SER A 119 8.68 12.38 -11.91
CA SER A 119 7.48 13.16 -12.26
C SER A 119 7.64 14.65 -11.99
N ASN A 120 8.69 15.06 -11.27
CA ASN A 120 8.97 16.45 -10.87
C ASN A 120 10.45 16.79 -11.14
N LYS A 121 10.93 16.53 -12.36
CA LYS A 121 12.35 16.68 -12.72
C LYS A 121 12.86 18.12 -12.62
N ASP A 122 11.96 19.08 -12.70
CA ASP A 122 12.20 20.51 -12.58
C ASP A 122 12.27 20.99 -11.12
N CYS A 123 12.06 20.08 -10.16
CA CYS A 123 12.10 20.37 -8.73
C CYS A 123 13.39 19.84 -8.08
N SER A 124 13.85 20.51 -7.02
CA SER A 124 14.95 19.99 -6.21
C SER A 124 14.44 19.02 -5.14
N PHE A 125 15.18 17.95 -4.89
CA PHE A 125 14.84 16.90 -3.91
C PHE A 125 15.98 16.74 -2.90
N LYS A 126 15.67 16.71 -1.61
CA LYS A 126 16.67 16.44 -0.55
C LYS A 126 16.17 15.49 0.53
N ASP A 127 17.07 14.62 0.98
CA ASP A 127 16.85 13.70 2.07
C ASP A 127 16.97 14.43 3.42
N PHE A 128 16.11 14.10 4.39
CA PHE A 128 16.18 14.61 5.76
C PHE A 128 17.56 14.40 6.44
N LYS A 129 18.33 13.39 6.02
CA LYS A 129 19.68 13.11 6.52
C LYS A 129 20.74 14.11 6.05
N GLU A 130 20.52 14.79 4.93
CA GLU A 130 21.48 15.70 4.29
C GLU A 130 21.13 17.18 4.54
N LEU A 131 20.18 17.45 5.45
CA LEU A 131 19.73 18.79 5.79
C LEU A 131 20.73 19.49 6.71
N ASN A 132 21.71 20.17 6.11
CA ASN A 132 22.69 20.95 6.85
C ASN A 132 22.45 22.48 6.82
N ASN A 133 21.58 23.05 5.95
CA ASN A 133 21.24 24.50 5.89
C ASN A 133 20.20 24.87 4.80
N PHE A 134 19.12 24.10 4.64
CA PHE A 134 18.45 24.03 3.33
C PHE A 134 17.56 25.20 2.90
N PHE A 135 17.14 26.11 3.78
CA PHE A 135 16.05 27.02 3.43
C PHE A 135 16.44 28.44 3.01
N LEU A 136 17.62 28.60 2.41
CA LEU A 136 18.04 29.86 1.81
C LEU A 136 18.33 29.70 0.32
N LYS A 137 17.48 30.39 -0.47
CA LYS A 137 17.55 30.76 -1.90
C LYS A 137 16.37 30.25 -2.73
N SER A 138 15.93 31.19 -3.56
CA SER A 138 14.76 31.25 -4.43
C SER A 138 14.77 30.22 -5.57
N GLU A 139 14.86 28.94 -5.26
CA GLU A 139 14.67 27.91 -6.28
C GLU A 139 13.19 27.53 -6.45
N ASN A 140 12.83 27.28 -7.71
CA ASN A 140 11.60 26.64 -8.14
C ASN A 140 11.34 25.37 -7.30
N CYS A 141 10.06 25.09 -7.07
CA CYS A 141 9.46 23.97 -6.31
C CYS A 141 10.43 22.94 -5.69
N GLN A 142 10.35 22.73 -4.37
CA GLN A 142 11.28 21.87 -3.63
C GLN A 142 10.56 20.75 -2.88
N PHE A 143 11.20 19.57 -2.87
CA PHE A 143 10.77 18.38 -2.16
C PHE A 143 11.78 17.98 -1.09
N LEU A 144 11.30 17.80 0.13
CA LEU A 144 12.02 17.17 1.22
C LEU A 144 11.43 15.79 1.46
N TYR A 145 12.28 14.79 1.66
CA TYR A 145 11.81 13.44 1.87
C TYR A 145 12.63 12.69 2.92
N GLY A 146 12.00 11.71 3.55
CA GLY A 146 12.71 10.78 4.41
C GLY A 146 11.74 9.93 5.21
N ILE A 147 12.32 8.94 5.91
CA ILE A 147 11.55 8.06 6.79
C ILE A 147 11.01 8.84 7.98
N LYS A 148 9.83 8.46 8.47
CA LYS A 148 9.14 9.12 9.59
C LYS A 148 9.98 9.23 10.85
N GLN A 149 10.88 8.27 11.11
CA GLN A 149 11.78 8.31 12.27
C GLN A 149 12.78 9.47 12.22
N ASN A 150 13.08 10.00 11.03
CA ASN A 150 14.08 11.06 10.82
C ASN A 150 13.47 12.47 10.82
N ILE A 151 12.18 12.64 11.14
CA ILE A 151 11.54 13.97 11.23
C ILE A 151 12.27 14.88 12.23
N SER A 152 12.90 14.33 13.26
CA SER A 152 13.69 15.11 14.21
C SER A 152 14.85 15.87 13.56
N ASN A 153 15.47 15.35 12.50
CA ASN A 153 16.52 16.04 11.75
C ASN A 153 15.95 17.22 10.95
N LEU A 154 14.74 17.07 10.42
CA LEU A 154 14.00 18.18 9.80
C LEU A 154 13.71 19.26 10.85
N LEU A 155 13.18 18.88 12.02
CA LEU A 155 12.81 19.84 13.08
C LEU A 155 14.00 20.63 13.64
N LYS A 156 15.18 20.01 13.79
CA LYS A 156 16.41 20.73 14.22
C LYS A 156 16.69 21.91 13.28
N ASN A 157 16.56 21.67 11.97
CA ASN A 157 16.72 22.73 10.97
C ASN A 157 15.61 23.79 11.04
N PHE A 158 14.36 23.43 11.41
CA PHE A 158 13.26 24.40 11.61
C PHE A 158 13.41 25.24 12.89
N GLN A 159 14.11 24.75 13.92
CA GLN A 159 14.37 25.47 15.16
C GLN A 159 15.45 26.56 15.01
N ASP A 160 16.51 26.28 14.22
CA ASP A 160 17.58 27.23 13.88
C ASP A 160 17.12 28.38 12.95
N LEU A 161 15.84 28.39 12.64
CA LEU A 161 15.21 29.12 11.54
C LEU A 161 14.16 30.14 12.02
N SER A 162 14.12 30.39 13.33
CA SER A 162 13.24 31.34 14.03
C SER A 162 13.41 32.82 13.61
N GLU A 163 14.37 33.13 12.73
CA GLU A 163 14.69 34.49 12.25
C GLU A 163 14.18 34.78 10.81
N VAL A 164 13.59 33.80 10.11
CA VAL A 164 13.06 33.98 8.73
C VAL A 164 11.53 34.04 8.76
N ASP A 165 10.97 35.02 8.05
CA ASP A 165 9.52 35.15 7.89
C ASP A 165 9.01 34.18 6.80
N TYR A 166 8.33 33.10 7.22
CA TYR A 166 7.81 32.03 6.35
C TYR A 166 6.47 32.37 5.69
N GLU A 167 6.02 33.62 5.79
CA GLU A 167 4.77 34.06 5.21
C GLU A 167 4.66 33.70 3.72
N ASP A 168 5.73 33.67 2.93
CA ASP A 168 5.61 33.32 1.51
C ASP A 168 5.51 31.81 1.20
N TRP A 169 5.67 30.93 2.20
CA TRP A 169 5.65 29.49 1.97
C TRP A 169 4.24 28.91 2.03
N LYS A 170 3.91 28.12 1.01
CA LYS A 170 2.76 27.24 0.99
C LYS A 170 3.26 25.80 1.04
N ILE A 171 3.10 25.18 2.20
CA ILE A 171 3.69 23.86 2.49
C ILE A 171 2.63 22.77 2.30
N ILE A 172 3.03 21.73 1.58
CA ILE A 172 2.32 20.46 1.49
C ILE A 172 3.11 19.40 2.25
N ILE A 173 2.46 18.71 3.17
CA ILE A 173 3.01 17.56 3.87
C ILE A 173 2.20 16.34 3.40
N ILE A 174 2.89 15.31 2.94
CA ILE A 174 2.29 14.04 2.52
C ILE A 174 2.85 12.96 3.43
N ASP A 175 1.96 12.28 4.14
CA ASP A 175 2.26 11.18 5.04
C ASP A 175 1.76 9.87 4.45
N ASP A 176 2.64 9.16 3.75
CA ASP A 176 2.33 7.86 3.13
C ASP A 176 2.35 6.75 4.19
N GLU A 177 1.43 5.78 4.10
CA GLU A 177 1.18 4.76 5.13
C GLU A 177 0.98 5.38 6.52
N ALA A 178 0.12 6.40 6.61
CA ALA A 178 -0.13 7.20 7.82
C ALA A 178 -0.61 6.37 9.03
N ASP A 179 -1.10 5.15 8.81
CA ASP A 179 -1.44 4.18 9.84
C ASP A 179 -0.20 3.68 10.61
N GLU A 180 0.98 3.59 9.98
CA GLU A 180 2.21 3.07 10.63
C GLU A 180 2.66 3.91 11.83
N ALA A 181 2.45 5.22 11.81
CA ALA A 181 2.82 6.13 12.90
C ALA A 181 1.67 6.39 13.89
N SER A 182 0.44 6.07 13.48
CA SER A 182 -0.76 6.34 14.28
C SER A 182 -0.98 5.30 15.39
N SER A 183 -0.28 4.15 15.35
CA SER A 183 -0.30 3.19 16.45
C SER A 183 0.63 3.65 17.58
N GLU A 184 0.12 3.87 18.80
CA GLU A 184 0.90 4.25 19.99
C GLU A 184 1.64 3.07 20.65
N LYS A 185 1.72 1.92 19.97
CA LYS A 185 2.30 0.67 20.48
C LYS A 185 3.75 0.82 20.94
N SER A 186 4.50 1.80 20.44
CA SER A 186 5.89 2.04 20.85
C SER A 186 6.16 3.50 21.26
N LYS A 187 7.24 3.70 22.04
CA LYS A 187 7.76 5.05 22.34
C LYS A 187 8.20 5.80 21.07
N VAL A 188 8.60 5.08 20.03
CA VAL A 188 9.07 5.65 18.77
C VAL A 188 7.90 6.29 18.02
N ASP A 189 6.76 5.62 17.94
CA ASP A 189 5.59 6.10 17.21
C ASP A 189 5.01 7.38 17.83
N ARG A 190 4.91 7.42 19.16
CA ARG A 190 4.54 8.63 19.92
C ARG A 190 5.48 9.82 19.64
N THR A 191 6.77 9.54 19.45
CA THR A 191 7.76 10.56 19.11
C THR A 191 7.56 11.09 17.68
N VAL A 192 7.21 10.23 16.73
CA VAL A 192 6.89 10.62 15.34
C VAL A 192 5.69 11.56 15.31
N ASN A 193 4.56 11.18 15.94
CA ASN A 193 3.35 12.01 15.97
C ASN A 193 3.60 13.37 16.61
N THR A 194 4.30 13.38 17.75
CA THR A 194 4.72 14.62 18.43
C THR A 194 5.55 15.52 17.51
N ASN A 195 6.39 14.93 16.66
CA ASN A 195 7.22 15.69 15.72
C ASN A 195 6.43 16.22 14.53
N ILE A 196 5.43 15.49 14.03
CA ILE A 196 4.49 15.99 13.01
C ILE A 196 3.68 17.15 13.59
N ASP A 197 3.15 17.03 14.81
CA ASP A 197 2.43 18.11 15.50
C ASP A 197 3.28 19.37 15.65
N LYS A 198 4.54 19.22 16.05
CA LYS A 198 5.49 20.34 16.10
C LYS A 198 5.69 20.96 14.72
N LEU A 199 5.84 20.17 13.67
CA LEU A 199 5.96 20.68 12.30
C LEU A 199 4.71 21.48 11.88
N LEU A 200 3.52 20.97 12.20
CA LEU A 200 2.25 21.65 11.91
C LEU A 200 2.06 22.93 12.72
N SER A 201 2.70 23.09 13.88
CA SER A 201 2.58 24.29 14.72
C SER A 201 3.32 25.53 14.20
N TYR A 202 4.32 25.40 13.32
CA TYR A 202 5.10 26.53 12.79
C TYR A 202 4.27 27.45 11.89
N LYS A 203 4.29 28.77 12.10
CA LYS A 203 3.47 29.72 11.32
C LYS A 203 3.93 29.84 9.86
N THR A 204 3.01 29.67 8.90
CA THR A 204 3.19 29.90 7.45
C THR A 204 1.86 30.36 6.83
N LYS A 205 1.83 30.89 5.59
CA LYS A 205 0.57 31.35 4.94
C LYS A 205 -0.45 30.24 4.80
N ASN A 206 -0.06 29.05 4.36
CA ASN A 206 -0.94 27.89 4.17
C ASN A 206 -0.19 26.57 4.38
N LYS A 207 -0.79 25.65 5.14
CA LYS A 207 -0.34 24.26 5.32
C LYS A 207 -1.44 23.28 4.99
N LEU A 208 -1.15 22.33 4.11
CA LEU A 208 -2.00 21.16 3.88
C LEU A 208 -1.24 19.91 4.31
N TYR A 209 -1.87 19.11 5.17
CA TYR A 209 -1.36 17.83 5.63
C TYR A 209 -2.25 16.73 5.05
N PHE A 210 -1.67 15.90 4.18
CA PHE A 210 -2.35 14.76 3.58
C PHE A 210 -1.84 13.47 4.22
N SER A 211 -2.68 12.84 5.04
CA SER A 211 -2.45 11.46 5.47
C SER A 211 -2.97 10.51 4.40
N VAL A 212 -2.19 9.53 3.99
CA VAL A 212 -2.55 8.59 2.93
C VAL A 212 -2.40 7.18 3.46
N THR A 213 -3.45 6.38 3.39
CA THR A 213 -3.42 5.00 3.91
C THR A 213 -4.45 4.08 3.24
N ALA A 214 -4.18 2.78 3.32
CA ALA A 214 -5.16 1.74 3.04
C ALA A 214 -6.06 1.42 4.23
N THR A 215 -5.68 1.80 5.44
CA THR A 215 -6.33 1.38 6.68
C THR A 215 -6.50 2.59 7.60
N PRO A 216 -7.61 3.34 7.47
CA PRO A 216 -7.77 4.65 8.09
C PRO A 216 -8.07 4.58 9.59
N TYR A 217 -8.17 3.39 10.16
CA TYR A 217 -8.73 3.15 11.50
C TYR A 217 -7.93 3.84 12.59
N ALA A 218 -6.60 3.67 12.62
CA ALA A 218 -5.75 4.32 13.60
C ALA A 218 -5.79 5.86 13.47
N ASN A 219 -5.90 6.38 12.25
CA ASN A 219 -5.99 7.83 12.00
C ASN A 219 -7.34 8.42 12.45
N LEU A 220 -8.44 7.68 12.28
CA LEU A 220 -9.79 8.11 12.64
C LEU A 220 -10.09 7.93 14.13
N LEU A 221 -9.54 6.87 14.73
CA LEU A 221 -9.77 6.48 16.12
C LEU A 221 -8.64 6.94 17.06
N SER A 222 -7.70 7.74 16.57
CA SER A 222 -6.61 8.28 17.39
C SER A 222 -7.14 8.99 18.64
N TYR A 223 -6.48 8.81 19.77
CA TYR A 223 -6.83 9.48 21.03
C TYR A 223 -6.35 10.94 21.07
N THR A 224 -5.41 11.32 20.21
CA THR A 224 -4.88 12.68 20.16
C THR A 224 -5.59 13.51 19.08
N ASP A 225 -6.30 14.55 19.50
CA ASP A 225 -7.05 15.43 18.58
C ASP A 225 -6.16 16.16 17.57
N SER A 226 -4.86 16.30 17.86
CA SER A 226 -3.90 17.06 17.06
C SER A 226 -3.76 16.59 15.62
N LEU A 227 -3.72 15.27 15.39
CA LEU A 227 -3.59 14.65 14.07
C LEU A 227 -4.91 14.12 13.49
N THR A 228 -6.02 14.26 14.22
CA THR A 228 -7.33 13.86 13.71
C THR A 228 -7.64 14.65 12.42
N PRO A 229 -8.02 14.00 11.31
CA PRO A 229 -8.26 14.70 10.04
C PRO A 229 -9.51 15.57 10.11
N ASP A 230 -9.45 16.74 9.47
CA ASP A 230 -10.61 17.63 9.30
C ASP A 230 -11.57 17.07 8.23
N TYR A 231 -11.00 16.44 7.20
CA TYR A 231 -11.72 15.81 6.09
C TYR A 231 -11.17 14.41 5.82
N LEU A 232 -12.06 13.47 5.50
CA LEU A 232 -11.70 12.19 4.91
C LEU A 232 -12.22 12.16 3.47
N VAL A 233 -11.34 11.83 2.53
CA VAL A 233 -11.65 11.69 1.10
C VAL A 233 -11.43 10.23 0.68
N PRO A 234 -12.51 9.46 0.47
CA PRO A 234 -12.40 8.13 -0.10
C PRO A 234 -11.92 8.22 -1.55
N LEU A 235 -10.74 7.67 -1.80
CA LEU A 235 -10.21 7.51 -3.14
C LEU A 235 -10.97 6.38 -3.83
N SER A 236 -11.45 6.67 -5.03
CA SER A 236 -12.07 5.71 -5.94
C SER A 236 -10.97 4.87 -6.59
N SER A 237 -11.29 3.61 -6.87
CA SER A 237 -10.49 2.72 -7.71
C SER A 237 -11.18 2.55 -9.06
N SER A 238 -10.44 2.10 -10.07
CA SER A 238 -11.04 1.80 -11.38
C SER A 238 -11.92 0.55 -11.32
N LYS A 239 -12.82 0.40 -12.28
CA LYS A 239 -13.65 -0.82 -12.42
C LYS A 239 -12.82 -2.11 -12.57
N SER A 240 -11.60 -2.01 -13.08
CA SER A 240 -10.70 -3.16 -13.27
C SER A 240 -9.93 -3.58 -12.00
N TYR A 241 -10.04 -2.81 -10.93
CA TYR A 241 -9.46 -3.16 -9.64
C TYR A 241 -10.33 -4.20 -8.94
N CYS A 242 -9.70 -5.22 -8.37
CA CYS A 242 -10.35 -6.23 -7.55
C CYS A 242 -9.86 -6.12 -6.10
N GLY A 243 -10.75 -5.67 -5.22
CA GLY A 243 -10.58 -5.55 -3.78
C GLY A 243 -11.53 -6.48 -3.02
N LEU A 244 -11.80 -6.15 -1.76
CA LEU A 244 -12.67 -6.96 -0.89
C LEU A 244 -14.01 -7.30 -1.56
N LYS A 245 -14.66 -6.29 -2.14
CA LYS A 245 -15.96 -6.43 -2.79
C LYS A 245 -15.92 -7.48 -3.90
N GLU A 246 -14.98 -7.36 -4.83
CA GLU A 246 -14.91 -8.24 -6.00
C GLU A 246 -14.60 -9.69 -5.58
N PHE A 247 -13.73 -9.91 -4.59
CA PHE A 247 -13.41 -11.26 -4.11
C PHE A 247 -14.56 -11.88 -3.29
N ILE A 248 -15.33 -11.08 -2.55
CA ILE A 248 -16.54 -11.55 -1.85
C ILE A 248 -17.64 -11.88 -2.88
N ASP A 249 -17.95 -10.95 -3.79
CA ASP A 249 -19.01 -11.12 -4.80
C ASP A 249 -18.76 -12.33 -5.71
N ASN A 250 -17.50 -12.64 -6.01
CA ASN A 250 -17.13 -13.80 -6.83
C ASN A 250 -16.95 -15.10 -6.01
N ASN A 251 -17.19 -15.08 -4.69
CA ASN A 251 -16.96 -16.23 -3.80
C ASN A 251 -15.55 -16.83 -3.92
N SER A 252 -14.53 -15.99 -4.16
CA SER A 252 -13.15 -16.44 -4.37
C SER A 252 -12.47 -16.93 -3.09
N TYR A 253 -13.04 -16.62 -1.91
CA TYR A 253 -12.54 -17.07 -0.61
C TYR A 253 -12.96 -18.51 -0.29
N ILE A 254 -11.99 -19.42 -0.34
CA ILE A 254 -12.17 -20.84 -0.02
C ILE A 254 -11.73 -21.08 1.42
N GLU A 255 -12.68 -21.49 2.25
CA GLU A 255 -12.40 -21.84 3.65
C GLU A 255 -11.65 -23.18 3.73
N LEU A 256 -10.48 -23.17 4.36
CA LEU A 256 -9.71 -24.37 4.67
C LEU A 256 -10.20 -24.99 5.97
N GLU A 257 -10.48 -26.29 5.93
CA GLU A 257 -10.76 -27.09 7.13
C GLU A 257 -9.57 -27.05 8.12
N GLU A 258 -9.86 -27.12 9.42
CA GLU A 258 -8.85 -27.00 10.48
C GLU A 258 -7.74 -28.07 10.40
N ASN A 259 -8.08 -29.31 10.05
CA ASN A 259 -7.14 -30.41 9.84
C ASN A 259 -6.17 -30.17 8.66
N LEU A 260 -6.61 -29.48 7.60
CA LEU A 260 -5.76 -29.10 6.46
C LEU A 260 -4.83 -27.97 6.88
N VAL A 261 -5.35 -26.99 7.62
CA VAL A 261 -4.56 -25.90 8.19
C VAL A 261 -3.47 -26.45 9.11
N GLU A 262 -3.81 -27.37 10.00
CA GLU A 262 -2.85 -28.02 10.90
C GLU A 262 -1.84 -28.88 10.12
N GLY A 263 -2.31 -29.63 9.12
CA GLY A 263 -1.47 -30.42 8.24
C GLY A 263 -0.42 -29.58 7.49
N LEU A 264 -0.79 -28.38 7.03
CA LEU A 264 0.15 -27.43 6.39
C LEU A 264 1.12 -26.80 7.39
N LYS A 265 0.68 -26.51 8.63
CA LYS A 265 1.54 -25.94 9.68
C LYS A 265 2.58 -26.93 10.21
N ASN A 266 2.18 -28.19 10.34
CA ASN A 266 3.00 -29.27 10.90
C ASN A 266 3.71 -30.09 9.82
N ILE A 267 3.32 -29.94 8.54
CA ILE A 267 3.87 -30.63 7.38
C ILE A 267 3.76 -32.15 7.55
N SER A 268 2.53 -32.64 7.49
CA SER A 268 2.26 -34.08 7.61
C SER A 268 2.26 -34.77 6.24
N TYR A 269 3.38 -35.39 5.88
CA TYR A 269 3.51 -36.15 4.62
C TYR A 269 2.56 -37.35 4.52
N ASN A 270 2.16 -37.92 5.66
CA ASN A 270 1.28 -39.09 5.72
C ASN A 270 -0.21 -38.71 5.79
N ASN A 271 -0.53 -37.42 5.74
CA ASN A 271 -1.92 -36.97 5.73
C ASN A 271 -2.48 -37.08 4.30
N GLU A 272 -3.12 -38.21 4.01
CA GLU A 272 -3.69 -38.51 2.69
C GLU A 272 -4.73 -37.46 2.26
N LYS A 273 -5.56 -36.98 3.19
CA LYS A 273 -6.56 -35.93 2.91
C LYS A 273 -5.88 -34.64 2.45
N LEU A 274 -4.83 -34.21 3.14
CA LEU A 274 -4.05 -33.03 2.75
C LEU A 274 -3.37 -33.25 1.40
N ASN A 275 -2.72 -34.40 1.18
CA ASN A 275 -2.03 -34.68 -0.07
C ASN A 275 -2.98 -34.67 -1.26
N ASN A 276 -4.15 -35.30 -1.13
CA ASN A 276 -5.17 -35.31 -2.18
C ASN A 276 -5.73 -33.90 -2.44
N PHE A 277 -6.00 -33.13 -1.39
CA PHE A 277 -6.41 -31.74 -1.51
C PHE A 277 -5.37 -30.90 -2.28
N MET A 278 -4.09 -31.02 -1.92
CA MET A 278 -3.00 -30.28 -2.55
C MET A 278 -2.75 -30.71 -3.99
N LYS A 279 -2.84 -32.02 -4.29
CA LYS A 279 -2.76 -32.55 -5.67
C LYS A 279 -3.83 -31.94 -6.56
N ASN A 280 -5.08 -31.98 -6.11
CA ASN A 280 -6.21 -31.43 -6.87
C ASN A 280 -6.05 -29.92 -7.06
N THR A 281 -5.69 -29.19 -5.99
CA THR A 281 -5.50 -27.74 -6.04
C THR A 281 -4.39 -27.31 -7.02
N ILE A 282 -3.25 -28.00 -7.01
CA ILE A 282 -2.13 -27.69 -7.93
C ILE A 282 -2.50 -28.07 -9.36
N THR A 283 -3.19 -29.18 -9.56
CA THR A 283 -3.62 -29.62 -10.91
C THR A 283 -4.61 -28.62 -11.51
N ASP A 284 -5.60 -28.20 -10.74
CA ASP A 284 -6.59 -27.20 -11.11
C ASP A 284 -5.94 -25.82 -11.41
N PHE A 285 -4.97 -25.39 -10.60
CA PHE A 285 -4.14 -24.20 -10.90
C PHE A 285 -3.41 -24.32 -12.25
N LEU A 286 -2.82 -25.48 -12.56
CA LEU A 286 -2.15 -25.71 -13.84
C LEU A 286 -3.13 -25.77 -15.01
N CYS A 287 -4.33 -26.29 -14.81
CA CYS A 287 -5.37 -26.32 -15.84
C CYS A 287 -5.76 -24.90 -16.27
N ILE A 288 -5.83 -23.97 -15.32
CA ILE A 288 -6.07 -22.56 -15.63
C ILE A 288 -4.87 -21.94 -16.35
N CYS A 289 -3.64 -22.26 -15.94
CA CYS A 289 -2.44 -21.82 -16.68
C CYS A 289 -2.48 -22.28 -18.15
N PHE A 290 -2.84 -23.54 -18.37
CA PHE A 290 -2.97 -24.13 -19.71
C PHE A 290 -4.10 -23.48 -20.51
N LYS A 291 -5.31 -23.39 -19.94
CA LYS A 291 -6.50 -22.77 -20.56
C LYS A 291 -6.24 -21.37 -21.09
N TYR A 292 -5.51 -20.54 -20.34
CA TYR A 292 -5.21 -19.17 -20.73
C TYR A 292 -3.83 -19.00 -21.39
N SER A 293 -3.11 -20.09 -21.64
CA SER A 293 -1.73 -20.09 -22.15
C SER A 293 -0.83 -19.11 -21.40
N ARG A 294 -0.94 -19.08 -20.07
CA ARG A 294 -0.33 -18.06 -19.22
C ARG A 294 0.33 -18.66 -17.98
N ASN A 295 1.56 -18.20 -17.73
CA ASN A 295 2.36 -18.59 -16.58
C ASN A 295 1.95 -17.83 -15.32
N PHE A 296 0.97 -18.36 -14.59
CA PHE A 296 0.51 -17.78 -13.32
C PHE A 296 1.39 -18.15 -12.12
N GLN A 297 1.14 -17.48 -11.01
CA GLN A 297 1.79 -17.66 -9.73
C GLN A 297 0.79 -18.14 -8.68
N PHE A 298 1.23 -19.04 -7.81
CA PHE A 298 0.50 -19.55 -6.66
C PHE A 298 1.29 -19.23 -5.38
N LEU A 299 0.79 -18.30 -4.57
CA LEU A 299 1.47 -17.84 -3.36
C LEU A 299 1.05 -18.62 -2.11
N ILE A 300 2.01 -19.07 -1.32
CA ILE A 300 1.78 -19.73 -0.03
C ILE A 300 2.38 -18.85 1.07
N ASN A 301 1.52 -18.25 1.88
CA ASN A 301 1.92 -17.31 2.93
C ASN A 301 1.72 -17.93 4.33
N VAL A 302 2.83 -18.07 5.06
CA VAL A 302 2.88 -18.75 6.37
C VAL A 302 3.69 -17.93 7.38
N ASP A 303 3.11 -17.62 8.53
CA ASP A 303 3.83 -17.03 9.67
C ASP A 303 4.69 -18.10 10.32
N SER A 304 5.94 -18.22 9.89
CA SER A 304 6.76 -19.39 10.20
C SER A 304 8.27 -19.09 10.12
N SER A 305 9.05 -19.86 10.89
CA SER A 305 10.51 -19.76 10.90
C SER A 305 11.13 -20.11 9.53
N LYS A 306 12.39 -19.69 9.31
CA LYS A 306 13.15 -19.98 8.09
C LYS A 306 13.11 -21.47 7.71
N ASN A 307 13.25 -22.37 8.70
CA ASN A 307 13.22 -23.82 8.51
C ASN A 307 11.86 -24.33 8.06
N LYS A 308 10.76 -23.80 8.61
CA LYS A 308 9.39 -24.20 8.23
C LYS A 308 9.09 -23.81 6.78
N ILE A 309 9.51 -22.62 6.32
CA ILE A 309 9.36 -22.19 4.92
C ILE A 309 10.05 -23.18 3.98
N LYS A 310 11.30 -23.57 4.30
CA LYS A 310 12.07 -24.55 3.52
C LYS A 310 11.39 -25.91 3.50
N ASN A 311 10.93 -26.39 4.65
CA ASN A 311 10.24 -27.69 4.75
C ASN A 311 8.93 -27.69 3.95
N LEU A 312 8.19 -26.58 3.95
CA LEU A 312 6.97 -26.47 3.17
C LEU A 312 7.28 -26.50 1.66
N ALA A 313 8.36 -25.86 1.22
CA ALA A 313 8.82 -25.99 -0.17
C ALA A 313 9.20 -27.43 -0.54
N THR A 314 9.84 -28.16 0.37
CA THR A 314 10.09 -29.60 0.16
C THR A 314 8.79 -30.39 0.03
N TYR A 315 7.80 -30.11 0.88
CA TYR A 315 6.49 -30.74 0.82
C TYR A 315 5.75 -30.46 -0.50
N PHE A 316 5.72 -29.21 -0.96
CA PHE A 316 5.09 -28.88 -2.25
C PHE A 316 5.82 -29.54 -3.43
N ARG A 317 7.16 -29.66 -3.40
CA ARG A 317 7.91 -30.44 -4.41
C ARG A 317 7.53 -31.91 -4.38
N PHE A 318 7.37 -32.49 -3.18
CA PHE A 318 6.89 -33.85 -3.02
C PHE A 318 5.49 -34.02 -3.66
N ILE A 319 4.54 -33.13 -3.41
CA ILE A 319 3.22 -33.18 -4.05
C ILE A 319 3.31 -33.05 -5.57
N VAL A 320 4.11 -32.12 -6.10
CA VAL A 320 4.31 -31.99 -7.55
C VAL A 320 4.88 -33.28 -8.16
N ASN A 321 5.81 -33.96 -7.45
CA ASN A 321 6.32 -35.25 -7.90
C ASN A 321 5.23 -36.35 -7.87
N LEU A 322 4.35 -36.35 -6.86
CA LEU A 322 3.18 -37.25 -6.85
C LEU A 322 2.27 -37.01 -8.05
N ILE A 323 1.98 -35.75 -8.40
CA ILE A 323 1.17 -35.42 -9.58
C ILE A 323 1.86 -35.93 -10.86
N LYS A 324 3.17 -35.76 -11.00
CA LYS A 324 3.91 -36.22 -12.19
C LYS A 324 3.86 -37.72 -12.46
N ILE A 325 3.62 -38.53 -11.43
CA ILE A 325 3.49 -40.00 -11.55
C ILE A 325 2.03 -40.47 -11.59
N GLU A 326 1.05 -39.56 -11.53
CA GLU A 326 -0.35 -39.92 -11.69
C GLU A 326 -0.65 -40.47 -13.08
N LYS A 327 -1.66 -41.34 -13.15
CA LYS A 327 -2.13 -41.89 -14.42
C LYS A 327 -2.84 -40.83 -15.25
N ASP A 328 -2.81 -41.01 -16.57
CA ASP A 328 -3.43 -40.09 -17.53
C ASP A 328 -4.91 -39.83 -17.23
N ASP A 329 -5.65 -40.85 -16.78
CA ASP A 329 -7.07 -40.74 -16.36
C ASP A 329 -7.32 -39.66 -15.31
N PHE A 330 -6.37 -39.41 -14.41
CA PHE A 330 -6.49 -38.33 -13.42
C PHE A 330 -6.60 -36.96 -14.09
N PHE A 331 -5.85 -36.75 -15.16
CA PHE A 331 -5.81 -35.51 -15.92
C PHE A 331 -6.92 -35.41 -16.95
N LEU A 332 -7.38 -36.52 -17.52
CA LEU A 332 -8.48 -36.54 -18.50
C LEU A 332 -9.81 -36.02 -17.93
N ASN A 333 -9.97 -36.05 -16.60
CA ASN A 333 -11.09 -35.38 -15.92
C ASN A 333 -11.01 -33.85 -15.95
N HIS A 334 -9.88 -33.28 -16.37
CA HIS A 334 -9.58 -31.84 -16.30
C HIS A 334 -9.21 -31.25 -17.66
N VAL A 335 -8.61 -32.03 -18.57
CA VAL A 335 -8.18 -31.61 -19.92
C VAL A 335 -8.58 -32.66 -20.96
N GLY A 336 -8.82 -32.22 -22.20
CA GLY A 336 -9.15 -33.14 -23.29
C GLY A 336 -8.02 -34.13 -23.59
N GLY A 337 -8.35 -35.30 -24.14
CA GLY A 337 -7.36 -36.33 -24.48
C GLY A 337 -6.24 -35.83 -25.41
N ASP A 338 -6.61 -35.02 -26.40
CA ASP A 338 -5.65 -34.45 -27.36
C ASP A 338 -4.76 -33.36 -26.75
N GLU A 339 -5.19 -32.74 -25.63
CA GLU A 339 -4.51 -31.65 -24.95
C GLU A 339 -3.54 -32.13 -23.86
N LEU A 340 -3.63 -33.41 -23.47
CA LEU A 340 -2.89 -33.96 -22.33
C LEU A 340 -1.37 -33.81 -22.46
N LYS A 341 -0.85 -33.97 -23.68
CA LYS A 341 0.60 -33.84 -23.96
C LYS A 341 1.08 -32.41 -23.71
N GLU A 342 0.30 -31.42 -24.10
CA GLU A 342 0.62 -30.00 -23.92
C GLU A 342 0.45 -29.57 -22.47
N PHE A 343 -0.62 -30.02 -21.79
CA PHE A 343 -0.81 -29.81 -20.36
C PHE A 343 0.39 -30.34 -19.55
N LYS A 344 0.91 -31.53 -19.89
CA LYS A 344 2.10 -32.09 -19.21
C LYS A 344 3.35 -31.21 -19.36
N LEU A 345 3.45 -30.35 -20.39
CA LEU A 345 4.53 -29.37 -20.49
C LEU A 345 4.45 -28.33 -19.36
N TYR A 346 3.26 -27.84 -19.02
CA TYR A 346 3.04 -26.94 -17.89
C TYR A 346 3.40 -27.61 -16.56
N LEU A 347 2.96 -28.86 -16.36
CA LEU A 347 3.30 -29.63 -15.15
C LEU A 347 4.81 -29.85 -15.01
N ASN A 348 5.49 -30.14 -16.12
CA ASN A 348 6.94 -30.34 -16.10
C ASN A 348 7.72 -29.05 -15.89
N ALA A 349 7.20 -27.93 -16.40
CA ALA A 349 7.78 -26.60 -16.23
C ALA A 349 7.52 -25.97 -14.85
N LEU A 350 6.48 -26.40 -14.12
CA LEU A 350 6.10 -25.85 -12.81
C LEU A 350 7.28 -25.81 -11.83
N LYS A 351 7.59 -24.62 -11.30
CA LYS A 351 8.67 -24.42 -10.32
C LYS A 351 8.12 -24.16 -8.93
N VAL A 352 8.70 -24.84 -7.93
CA VAL A 352 8.44 -24.58 -6.50
C VAL A 352 9.62 -23.82 -5.92
N LYS A 353 9.37 -22.56 -5.57
CA LYS A 353 10.34 -21.60 -5.04
C LYS A 353 9.98 -21.23 -3.61
N TYR A 354 11.00 -20.80 -2.86
CA TYR A 354 10.79 -20.18 -1.56
C TYR A 354 11.71 -19.00 -1.36
N THR A 355 11.29 -18.05 -0.53
CA THR A 355 12.13 -16.93 -0.10
C THR A 355 12.03 -16.70 1.39
N ILE A 356 13.17 -16.39 1.98
CA ILE A 356 13.34 -16.18 3.42
C ILE A 356 13.65 -14.71 3.73
N GLU A 357 14.29 -13.99 2.81
CA GLU A 357 14.82 -12.64 3.04
C GLU A 357 14.09 -11.56 2.22
N GLY A 358 13.13 -11.98 1.39
CA GLY A 358 12.36 -11.08 0.53
C GLY A 358 13.23 -10.41 -0.55
N ILE A 359 12.55 -9.89 -1.56
CA ILE A 359 13.05 -8.87 -2.51
C ILE A 359 13.94 -9.37 -3.67
N ASN A 360 14.66 -10.49 -3.57
CA ASN A 360 15.36 -11.05 -4.75
C ASN A 360 14.57 -12.22 -5.37
N TYR A 361 13.38 -11.93 -5.86
CA TYR A 361 12.61 -12.89 -6.63
C TYR A 361 12.57 -12.44 -8.10
N ILE A 362 13.21 -13.23 -8.95
CA ILE A 362 13.11 -13.09 -10.40
C ILE A 362 12.04 -14.08 -10.85
N ARG A 363 10.97 -13.53 -11.45
CA ARG A 363 9.94 -14.33 -12.09
C ARG A 363 10.53 -15.03 -13.29
N GLU A 364 10.26 -16.32 -13.41
CA GLU A 364 10.62 -17.08 -14.60
C GLU A 364 9.42 -17.20 -15.53
N ASP A 365 9.69 -17.52 -16.79
CA ASP A 365 8.64 -17.73 -17.80
C ASP A 365 8.06 -19.16 -17.70
N THR A 366 7.60 -19.51 -16.50
CA THR A 366 6.99 -20.80 -16.16
C THR A 366 5.95 -20.61 -15.07
N PRO A 367 4.97 -21.52 -14.89
CA PRO A 367 4.10 -21.48 -13.73
C PRO A 367 4.92 -21.68 -12.44
N GLU A 368 4.55 -20.98 -11.38
CA GLU A 368 5.36 -20.95 -10.15
C GLU A 368 4.51 -21.06 -8.88
N ILE A 369 4.91 -21.95 -7.98
CA ILE A 369 4.46 -21.95 -6.58
C ILE A 369 5.54 -21.25 -5.75
N ILE A 370 5.15 -20.19 -5.05
CA ILE A 370 6.05 -19.34 -4.28
C ILE A 370 5.68 -19.43 -2.82
N ILE A 371 6.62 -19.83 -1.97
CA ILE A 371 6.40 -19.97 -0.54
C ILE A 371 7.23 -18.95 0.22
N GLY A 372 6.61 -18.26 1.18
CA GLY A 372 7.36 -17.37 2.06
C GLY A 372 6.56 -16.92 3.27
N GLY A 373 7.26 -16.19 4.14
CA GLY A 373 6.69 -15.63 5.35
C GLY A 373 6.41 -14.13 5.25
N ASN A 374 6.51 -13.44 6.38
CA ASN A 374 6.19 -12.02 6.51
C ASN A 374 6.81 -11.08 5.47
N LEU A 375 7.95 -11.43 4.89
CA LEU A 375 8.61 -10.59 3.88
C LEU A 375 7.97 -10.64 2.49
N LEU A 376 7.22 -11.70 2.14
CA LEU A 376 6.35 -11.69 0.95
C LEU A 376 5.07 -10.86 1.15
N SER A 377 4.76 -10.56 2.41
CA SER A 377 3.55 -9.84 2.77
C SER A 377 3.65 -8.32 2.73
N ARG A 378 4.83 -7.73 2.46
CA ARG A 378 4.97 -6.27 2.28
C ARG A 378 5.90 -5.91 1.11
N GLY A 379 5.48 -4.94 0.29
CA GLY A 379 6.32 -4.32 -0.75
C GLY A 379 6.63 -5.09 -2.04
N ILE A 380 5.97 -6.22 -2.31
CA ILE A 380 6.09 -6.96 -3.57
C ILE A 380 4.70 -7.11 -4.19
N THR A 381 4.60 -6.85 -5.50
CA THR A 381 3.41 -7.08 -6.32
C THR A 381 3.61 -8.36 -7.14
N PHE A 382 2.56 -9.17 -7.24
CA PHE A 382 2.56 -10.41 -8.03
C PHE A 382 1.58 -10.26 -9.20
N ASP A 383 2.06 -9.75 -10.33
CA ASP A 383 1.20 -9.37 -11.47
C ASP A 383 0.40 -10.57 -12.03
N ASN A 384 0.93 -11.79 -11.89
CA ASN A 384 0.30 -13.02 -12.37
C ASN A 384 -0.14 -13.94 -11.22
N LEU A 385 -0.40 -13.40 -10.03
CA LEU A 385 -1.00 -14.17 -8.94
C LEU A 385 -2.41 -14.62 -9.33
N LEU A 386 -2.63 -15.93 -9.26
CA LEU A 386 -3.94 -16.54 -9.50
C LEU A 386 -4.46 -17.14 -8.19
N TYR A 387 -3.64 -17.97 -7.51
CA TYR A 387 -4.04 -18.65 -6.27
C TYR A 387 -3.21 -18.14 -5.09
N GLN A 388 -3.82 -18.14 -3.89
CA GLN A 388 -3.08 -17.89 -2.66
C GLN A 388 -3.58 -18.75 -1.50
N ILE A 389 -2.67 -19.40 -0.77
CA ILE A 389 -2.95 -19.99 0.55
C ILE A 389 -2.46 -19.03 1.63
N MET A 390 -3.32 -18.71 2.59
CA MET A 390 -3.02 -17.79 3.67
C MET A 390 -3.49 -18.36 5.02
N ILE A 391 -2.53 -18.86 5.80
CA ILE A 391 -2.79 -19.56 7.09
C ILE A 391 -2.11 -18.91 8.29
N ASN A 392 -1.60 -17.69 8.12
CA ASN A 392 -0.92 -16.89 9.15
C ASN A 392 -1.88 -16.25 10.18
N HIS A 393 -3.15 -16.66 10.22
CA HIS A 393 -4.22 -16.08 11.06
C HIS A 393 -4.56 -16.91 12.30
N ALA A 394 -3.64 -17.75 12.75
CA ALA A 394 -3.92 -18.76 13.77
C ALA A 394 -4.05 -18.24 15.21
N SER A 395 -3.66 -16.99 15.49
CA SER A 395 -3.81 -16.41 16.82
C SER A 395 -4.77 -15.23 16.78
N PRO A 396 -6.03 -15.39 17.26
CA PRO A 396 -7.02 -14.32 17.37
C PRO A 396 -6.53 -13.12 18.19
N ASN A 397 -5.50 -13.32 19.04
CA ASN A 397 -5.05 -12.32 20.00
C ASN A 397 -4.10 -11.27 19.43
N ASN A 398 -3.57 -11.45 18.20
CA ASN A 398 -2.51 -10.59 17.64
C ASN A 398 -2.78 -10.06 16.22
N LEU A 399 -4.01 -10.18 15.71
CA LEU A 399 -4.35 -9.73 14.36
C LEU A 399 -5.02 -8.36 14.40
N THR A 400 -4.34 -7.36 13.85
CA THR A 400 -4.93 -6.04 13.61
C THR A 400 -5.43 -5.95 12.18
N SER A 401 -6.46 -5.14 11.97
CA SER A 401 -7.06 -4.93 10.64
C SER A 401 -6.04 -4.54 9.58
N ASP A 402 -5.10 -3.65 9.93
CA ASP A 402 -4.01 -3.18 9.06
C ASP A 402 -3.12 -4.32 8.57
N THR A 403 -2.78 -5.25 9.48
CA THR A 403 -1.88 -6.36 9.16
C THR A 403 -2.51 -7.30 8.14
N LEU A 404 -3.81 -7.56 8.26
CA LEU A 404 -4.54 -8.50 7.43
C LEU A 404 -4.76 -8.00 6.01
N LEU A 405 -5.20 -6.75 5.87
CA LEU A 405 -5.39 -6.12 4.58
C LEU A 405 -4.07 -5.97 3.81
N GLN A 406 -2.98 -5.60 4.50
CA GLN A 406 -1.67 -5.49 3.85
C GLN A 406 -1.15 -6.85 3.33
N ARG A 407 -1.55 -7.97 3.96
CA ARG A 407 -1.14 -9.32 3.58
C ARG A 407 -1.96 -9.89 2.40
N ALA A 408 -3.09 -9.27 2.02
CA ALA A 408 -3.94 -9.68 0.90
C ALA A 408 -3.29 -9.33 -0.46
N ARG A 409 -2.41 -10.19 -0.96
CA ARG A 409 -1.65 -9.94 -2.20
C ARG A 409 -2.46 -10.16 -3.48
N TRP A 410 -3.61 -10.79 -3.34
CA TRP A 410 -4.58 -10.98 -4.42
C TRP A 410 -5.33 -9.70 -4.78
N PHE A 411 -5.32 -8.66 -3.95
CA PHE A 411 -5.87 -7.37 -4.36
C PHE A 411 -5.05 -6.75 -5.49
N GLY A 412 -5.70 -5.95 -6.34
CA GLY A 412 -5.07 -5.27 -7.48
C GLY A 412 -5.86 -5.39 -8.78
N TYR A 413 -5.24 -4.97 -9.88
CA TYR A 413 -5.84 -4.95 -11.22
C TYR A 413 -5.91 -6.35 -11.82
N ARG A 414 -7.00 -7.09 -11.56
CA ARG A 414 -7.13 -8.54 -11.87
C ARG A 414 -8.48 -8.94 -12.46
N GLU A 415 -9.29 -7.98 -12.90
CA GLU A 415 -10.66 -8.20 -13.39
C GLU A 415 -10.75 -9.33 -14.43
N GLN A 416 -9.75 -9.44 -15.32
CA GLN A 416 -9.71 -10.47 -16.37
C GLN A 416 -9.76 -11.91 -15.83
N PHE A 417 -9.24 -12.17 -14.62
CA PHE A 417 -9.09 -13.52 -14.08
C PHE A 417 -9.81 -13.73 -12.75
N ILE A 418 -10.56 -12.75 -12.25
CA ILE A 418 -11.16 -12.80 -10.91
C ILE A 418 -12.01 -14.06 -10.66
N LYS A 419 -12.75 -14.52 -11.67
CA LYS A 419 -13.59 -15.72 -11.60
C LYS A 419 -12.79 -17.02 -11.43
N GLU A 420 -11.53 -17.00 -11.84
CA GLU A 420 -10.62 -18.13 -11.78
C GLU A 420 -9.76 -18.08 -10.52
N MET A 421 -9.70 -16.94 -9.81
CA MET A 421 -8.86 -16.78 -8.63
C MET A 421 -9.41 -17.54 -7.43
N LYS A 422 -8.55 -18.29 -6.74
CA LYS A 422 -8.89 -19.05 -5.53
C LYS A 422 -8.00 -18.65 -4.36
N ILE A 423 -8.62 -18.11 -3.31
CA ILE A 423 -7.95 -17.58 -2.13
C ILE A 423 -8.30 -18.47 -0.93
N PHE A 424 -7.40 -19.37 -0.59
CA PHE A 424 -7.57 -20.34 0.49
C PHE A 424 -7.18 -19.70 1.83
N VAL A 425 -8.17 -19.56 2.72
CA VAL A 425 -8.05 -18.85 3.99
C VAL A 425 -8.64 -19.69 5.12
N THR A 426 -8.23 -19.41 6.36
CA THR A 426 -8.91 -20.00 7.52
C THR A 426 -10.31 -19.41 7.69
N LYS A 427 -11.21 -20.13 8.38
CA LYS A 427 -12.55 -19.61 8.76
C LYS A 427 -12.50 -18.23 9.40
N VAL A 428 -11.55 -18.04 10.33
CA VAL A 428 -11.34 -16.76 11.03
C VAL A 428 -10.98 -15.64 10.05
N ALA A 429 -10.12 -15.90 9.07
CA ALA A 429 -9.68 -14.91 8.11
C ALA A 429 -10.75 -14.57 7.08
N LYS A 430 -11.53 -15.57 6.62
CA LYS A 430 -12.69 -15.33 5.74
C LYS A 430 -13.69 -14.39 6.41
N LYS A 431 -14.11 -14.73 7.64
CA LYS A 431 -15.03 -13.90 8.43
C LYS A 431 -14.49 -12.48 8.62
N PHE A 432 -13.19 -12.35 8.90
CA PHE A 432 -12.55 -11.04 9.02
C PHE A 432 -12.65 -10.21 7.72
N TYR A 433 -12.39 -10.79 6.54
CA TYR A 433 -12.48 -10.05 5.28
C TYR A 433 -13.92 -9.60 4.98
N GLU A 434 -14.92 -10.41 5.34
CA GLU A 434 -16.33 -10.05 5.25
C GLU A 434 -16.70 -8.89 6.18
N GLU A 435 -16.26 -8.94 7.45
CA GLU A 435 -16.50 -7.89 8.44
C GLU A 435 -15.82 -6.56 8.06
N ILE A 436 -14.57 -6.62 7.57
CA ILE A 436 -13.86 -5.43 7.12
C ILE A 436 -14.47 -4.83 5.87
N TYR A 437 -14.96 -5.64 4.92
CA TYR A 437 -15.68 -5.12 3.76
C TYR A 437 -16.89 -4.28 4.18
N TYR A 438 -17.68 -4.79 5.12
CA TYR A 438 -18.82 -4.07 5.66
C TYR A 438 -18.39 -2.78 6.36
N LEU A 439 -17.34 -2.83 7.19
CA LEU A 439 -16.79 -1.65 7.86
C LEU A 439 -16.29 -0.59 6.86
N GLU A 440 -15.48 -0.97 5.87
CA GLU A 440 -14.94 -0.06 4.86
C GLU A 440 -16.05 0.57 4.02
N SER A 441 -17.07 -0.21 3.65
CA SER A 441 -18.23 0.29 2.91
C SER A 441 -18.99 1.34 3.73
N ASN A 442 -19.23 1.08 5.01
CA ASN A 442 -19.87 2.04 5.91
C ASN A 442 -19.03 3.32 6.06
N ILE A 443 -17.72 3.21 6.26
CA ILE A 443 -16.83 4.39 6.33
C ILE A 443 -16.87 5.15 4.99
N ARG A 444 -16.78 4.48 3.85
CA ARG A 444 -16.87 5.13 2.54
C ARG A 444 -18.19 5.86 2.36
N ASP A 445 -19.30 5.26 2.76
CA ASP A 445 -20.64 5.87 2.66
C ASP A 445 -20.81 7.04 3.63
N MET A 446 -20.35 6.91 4.87
CA MET A 446 -20.36 7.97 5.89
C MET A 446 -19.61 9.24 5.47
N TYR A 447 -18.59 9.10 4.62
CA TYR A 447 -17.77 10.21 4.11
C TYR A 447 -17.92 10.44 2.60
N SER A 448 -18.88 9.76 1.95
CA SER A 448 -19.19 9.94 0.52
C SER A 448 -19.83 11.28 0.24
N LYS A 449 -20.62 11.79 1.20
CA LYS A 449 -21.15 13.15 1.20
C LYS A 449 -20.02 14.11 1.53
N LEU A 450 -19.49 14.76 0.49
CA LEU A 450 -18.48 15.81 0.59
C LEU A 450 -18.93 16.85 1.63
N TYR A 451 -17.98 17.53 2.28
CA TYR A 451 -18.16 18.72 3.15
C TYR A 451 -18.51 18.52 4.63
N GLU A 452 -18.69 17.29 5.12
CA GLU A 452 -18.94 17.10 6.55
C GLU A 452 -17.64 16.99 7.36
N HIS A 453 -17.41 17.96 8.24
CA HIS A 453 -16.37 17.92 9.27
C HIS A 453 -16.52 16.65 10.12
N ASN A 454 -15.41 16.11 10.64
CA ASN A 454 -15.36 14.82 11.35
C ASN A 454 -16.15 14.76 12.68
N SER A 455 -16.92 15.79 13.04
CA SER A 455 -17.65 15.86 14.31
C SER A 455 -18.74 14.79 14.40
N GLY A 456 -18.66 13.92 15.41
CA GLY A 456 -19.66 12.87 15.69
C GLY A 456 -19.55 11.59 14.86
N LYS A 457 -18.56 11.50 13.96
CA LYS A 457 -18.32 10.31 13.12
C LYS A 457 -17.41 9.29 13.79
N LYS A 458 -16.51 9.75 14.68
CA LYS A 458 -15.60 8.89 15.45
C LYS A 458 -16.37 7.89 16.31
N GLU A 459 -17.36 8.36 17.07
CA GLU A 459 -18.17 7.55 17.98
C GLU A 459 -18.92 6.44 17.23
N LYS A 460 -19.44 6.78 16.03
CA LYS A 460 -20.10 5.80 15.15
C LYS A 460 -19.14 4.73 14.65
N ILE A 461 -17.89 5.10 14.32
CA ILE A 461 -16.86 4.13 13.93
C ILE A 461 -16.52 3.23 15.13
N GLU A 462 -16.33 3.80 16.32
CA GLU A 462 -16.08 3.00 17.54
C GLU A 462 -17.21 2.01 17.84
N GLU A 463 -18.47 2.42 17.65
CA GLU A 463 -19.64 1.56 17.79
C GLU A 463 -19.63 0.42 16.76
N LEU A 464 -19.36 0.72 15.49
CA LEU A 464 -19.22 -0.30 14.43
C LEU A 464 -18.16 -1.34 14.80
N PHE A 465 -16.98 -0.92 15.25
CA PHE A 465 -15.93 -1.84 15.69
C PHE A 465 -16.37 -2.74 16.85
N LYS A 466 -17.07 -2.17 17.86
CA LYS A 466 -17.61 -2.91 19.00
C LYS A 466 -18.61 -3.99 18.54
N THR A 467 -19.50 -3.65 17.60
CA THR A 467 -20.50 -4.61 17.08
C THR A 467 -19.88 -5.77 16.30
N MET A 468 -18.77 -5.53 15.61
CA MET A 468 -18.11 -6.53 14.75
C MET A 468 -17.02 -7.35 15.47
N SER A 469 -16.78 -7.13 16.76
CA SER A 469 -15.67 -7.77 17.50
C SER A 469 -14.28 -7.57 16.85
N LEU A 470 -14.12 -6.52 16.04
CA LEU A 470 -12.87 -6.19 15.38
C LEU A 470 -11.96 -5.41 16.34
N LYS A 471 -10.64 -5.61 16.20
CA LYS A 471 -9.61 -4.84 16.93
C LYS A 471 -8.76 -4.04 15.93
N TRP A 472 -8.42 -2.81 16.29
CA TRP A 472 -7.47 -1.99 15.54
C TRP A 472 -6.15 -1.83 16.31
N THR A 473 -5.14 -1.29 15.64
CA THR A 473 -3.91 -0.85 16.30
C THR A 473 -4.18 0.48 17.04
N SER A 474 -4.43 0.41 18.36
CA SER A 474 -4.17 1.55 19.25
C SER A 474 -2.74 1.48 19.76
#